data_AF-A0A1G0T472-F1
#
_entry.id   AF-A0A1G0T472-F1
#
_cell.length_a   1.000
_cell.length_b   1.000
_cell.length_c   1.000
_cell.angle_alpha   90.00
_cell.angle_beta   90.00
_cell.angle_gamma   90.00
#
_symmetry.space_group_name_H-M   'P 1'
#
loop_
_entity.id
_entity.type
_entity.pdbx_description
1 polymer ?
#
loop_
_entity_poly.entity_id
_entity_poly.type
_entity_poly.pdbx_seq_one_letter_code
_entity_poly.pdbx_strand_id
1 'polypeptide(L)'
;MISKIFLTAITVFIFLAPVAAQEDIQIGSLKYDQRYQSGFFDFSDPTGINIKVQLWGYVKYPGYYIIPARSSANDLISLAGGPTQDALMEDIRILRTNLDSSNTIYRYNYNDLLWGDEFNEPIKFPRLYAGDMIIVPGEPRYFVRQDISFYLSITTALASTAALILSIIK
;
A
#
# COMPACT_ATOMS: atom_id res chain seq x y z
N MET A 1 -9.01 -42.54 41.18
CA MET A 1 -7.62 -42.33 40.68
C MET A 1 -7.55 -42.12 39.18
N ILE A 2 -8.35 -42.86 38.37
CA ILE A 2 -8.39 -42.75 36.90
C ILE A 2 -8.66 -41.32 36.36
N SER A 3 -9.57 -40.54 36.96
CA SER A 3 -9.93 -39.22 36.37
C SER A 3 -8.83 -38.16 36.50
N LYS A 4 -7.98 -38.23 37.53
CA LYS A 4 -6.86 -37.29 37.70
C LYS A 4 -5.75 -37.55 36.69
N ILE A 5 -5.49 -38.83 36.37
CA ILE A 5 -4.50 -39.24 35.37
C ILE A 5 -4.93 -38.81 33.96
N PHE A 6 -6.22 -38.95 33.66
CA PHE A 6 -6.78 -38.53 32.38
C PHE A 6 -6.71 -37.00 32.19
N LEU A 7 -7.03 -36.24 33.23
CA LEU A 7 -6.92 -34.78 33.21
C LEU A 7 -5.46 -34.34 33.01
N THR A 8 -4.51 -34.94 33.73
CA THR A 8 -3.08 -34.61 33.56
C THR A 8 -2.56 -34.98 32.18
N ALA A 9 -3.02 -36.07 31.58
CA ALA A 9 -2.64 -36.46 30.23
C ALA A 9 -3.14 -35.45 29.19
N ILE A 10 -4.37 -34.94 29.36
CA ILE A 10 -4.93 -33.88 28.50
C ILE A 10 -4.12 -32.58 28.65
N THR A 11 -3.77 -32.19 29.87
CA THR A 11 -2.98 -30.96 30.09
C THR A 11 -1.60 -31.05 29.44
N VAL A 12 -0.94 -32.20 29.54
CA VAL A 12 0.37 -32.44 28.89
C VAL A 12 0.24 -32.40 27.36
N PHE A 13 -0.84 -32.97 26.80
CA PHE A 13 -1.08 -32.96 25.36
C PHE A 13 -1.32 -31.55 24.81
N ILE A 14 -2.06 -30.71 25.53
CA ILE A 14 -2.31 -29.31 25.14
C ILE A 14 -1.02 -28.48 25.14
N PHE A 15 -0.10 -28.73 26.07
CA PHE A 15 1.17 -28.01 26.14
C PHE A 15 2.23 -28.50 25.13
N LEU A 16 2.17 -29.75 24.66
CA LEU A 16 3.07 -30.27 23.62
C LEU A 16 2.59 -29.98 22.19
N ALA A 17 1.28 -29.80 21.97
CA ALA A 17 0.71 -29.50 20.66
C ALA A 17 1.38 -28.30 19.92
N PRO A 18 1.73 -27.16 20.56
CA PRO A 18 2.38 -26.07 19.86
C PRO A 18 3.83 -26.37 19.44
N VAL A 19 4.51 -27.33 20.07
CA VAL A 19 5.89 -27.72 19.72
C VAL A 19 5.91 -28.53 18.42
N ALA A 20 4.88 -29.35 18.18
CA ALA A 20 4.71 -30.10 16.93
C ALA A 20 4.20 -29.24 15.76
N ALA A 21 3.73 -28.01 16.04
CA ALA A 21 3.28 -27.05 15.04
C ALA A 21 4.37 -26.07 14.60
N GLN A 22 5.61 -26.24 15.08
CA GLN A 22 6.73 -25.40 14.67
C GLN A 22 7.18 -25.84 13.27
N GLU A 23 6.71 -25.12 12.25
CA GLU A 23 7.24 -25.26 10.90
C GLU A 23 8.72 -24.86 10.92
N ASP A 24 9.59 -25.72 10.39
CA ASP A 24 11.01 -25.41 10.20
C ASP A 24 11.12 -24.16 9.30
N ILE A 25 11.46 -23.02 9.90
CA ILE A 25 11.71 -21.79 9.16
C ILE A 25 13.06 -21.97 8.45
N GLN A 26 13.02 -22.54 7.24
CA GLN A 26 14.17 -22.50 6.34
C GLN A 26 14.41 -21.05 5.93
N ILE A 27 15.40 -20.42 6.58
CA ILE A 27 15.97 -19.14 6.17
C ILE A 27 16.62 -19.36 4.80
N GLY A 28 15.88 -19.06 3.73
CA GLY A 28 16.31 -19.25 2.35
C GLY A 28 15.24 -19.82 1.41
N SER A 29 14.16 -20.40 1.93
CA SER A 29 13.04 -20.91 1.13
C SER A 29 11.75 -20.16 1.45
N LEU A 30 11.77 -18.83 1.41
CA LEU A 30 10.53 -18.06 1.29
C LEU A 30 9.85 -18.56 0.02
N LYS A 31 8.92 -19.52 0.16
CA LYS A 31 7.85 -19.73 -0.80
C LYS A 31 7.03 -18.46 -0.74
N TYR A 32 7.50 -17.45 -1.44
CA TYR A 32 6.69 -16.31 -1.80
C TYR A 32 5.63 -16.95 -2.70
N ASP A 33 4.47 -17.27 -2.12
CA ASP A 33 3.25 -17.53 -2.87
C ASP A 33 2.94 -16.21 -3.59
N GLN A 34 3.68 -15.94 -4.66
CA GLN A 34 3.39 -14.87 -5.58
C GLN A 34 2.13 -15.34 -6.29
N ARG A 35 0.98 -15.07 -5.69
CA ARG A 35 -0.30 -15.04 -6.40
C ARG A 35 -0.22 -13.88 -7.40
N TYR A 36 0.63 -14.02 -8.41
CA TYR A 36 0.60 -13.21 -9.61
C TYR A 36 -0.71 -13.57 -10.29
N GLN A 37 -1.76 -12.83 -9.96
CA GLN A 37 -2.93 -12.73 -10.80
C GLN A 37 -2.55 -11.88 -12.03
N SER A 38 -1.55 -12.35 -12.79
CA SER A 38 -1.03 -11.74 -14.01
C SER A 38 -1.90 -12.20 -15.17
N GLY A 39 -3.08 -11.61 -15.30
CA GLY A 39 -3.99 -11.91 -16.41
C GLY A 39 -3.53 -11.34 -17.76
N PHE A 40 -2.51 -10.47 -17.80
CA PHE A 40 -2.23 -9.63 -18.97
C PHE A 40 -0.78 -9.62 -19.49
N PHE A 41 0.18 -10.17 -18.75
CA PHE A 41 1.56 -10.20 -19.22
C PHE A 41 1.99 -11.60 -19.64
N ASP A 42 2.22 -11.75 -20.94
CA ASP A 42 2.91 -12.92 -21.49
C ASP A 42 4.42 -12.74 -21.30
N PHE A 43 4.92 -13.33 -20.21
CA PHE A 43 6.37 -13.42 -19.94
C PHE A 43 7.05 -14.53 -20.73
N SER A 44 6.27 -15.32 -21.50
CA SER A 44 6.75 -16.48 -22.24
C SER A 44 7.39 -16.11 -23.57
N ASP A 45 7.22 -14.85 -24.03
CA ASP A 45 7.90 -14.33 -25.21
C ASP A 45 9.41 -14.21 -24.94
N PRO A 46 10.24 -15.16 -25.46
CA PRO A 46 11.67 -15.16 -25.20
C PRO A 46 12.39 -14.06 -25.99
N THR A 47 11.70 -13.41 -26.93
CA THR A 47 12.24 -12.31 -27.75
C THR A 47 11.91 -10.94 -27.14
N GLY A 48 10.98 -10.89 -26.17
CA GLY A 48 10.59 -9.69 -25.46
C GLY A 48 11.67 -9.24 -24.48
N ILE A 49 12.18 -8.02 -24.65
CA ILE A 49 13.07 -7.41 -23.66
C ILE A 49 12.24 -7.12 -22.40
N ASN A 50 12.61 -7.71 -21.28
CA ASN A 50 12.03 -7.42 -19.98
C ASN A 50 12.85 -6.36 -19.25
N ILE A 51 12.16 -5.42 -18.61
CA ILE A 51 12.76 -4.34 -17.82
C ILE A 51 12.39 -4.52 -16.35
N LYS A 52 13.33 -4.15 -15.48
CA LYS A 52 13.10 -4.09 -14.05
C LYS A 52 12.70 -2.68 -13.67
N VAL A 53 11.56 -2.55 -13.00
CA VAL A 53 11.00 -1.29 -12.52
C VAL A 53 10.61 -1.43 -11.06
N GLN A 54 10.43 -0.30 -10.38
CA GLN A 54 10.04 -0.28 -8.98
C GLN A 54 8.74 0.48 -8.78
N LEU A 55 7.80 -0.09 -8.03
CA LEU A 55 6.52 0.54 -7.69
C LEU A 55 6.40 0.72 -6.18
N TRP A 56 6.18 1.95 -5.75
CA TRP A 56 6.03 2.33 -4.34
C TRP A 56 4.74 3.08 -4.09
N GLY A 57 4.31 3.03 -2.83
CA GLY A 57 3.22 3.85 -2.32
C GLY A 57 1.90 3.10 -2.21
N TYR A 58 0.80 3.80 -2.48
CA TYR A 58 -0.57 3.39 -2.19
C TYR A 58 -1.14 2.47 -3.28
N VAL A 59 -0.54 1.30 -3.41
CA VAL A 59 -0.95 0.22 -4.31
C VAL A 59 -1.09 -1.08 -3.54
N LYS A 60 -1.86 -2.03 -4.05
CA LYS A 60 -2.17 -3.27 -3.30
C LYS A 60 -0.92 -4.09 -2.99
N TYR A 61 0.00 -4.21 -3.95
CA TYR A 61 1.27 -4.92 -3.79
C TYR A 61 2.44 -4.04 -4.25
N PRO A 62 3.06 -3.21 -3.40
CA PRO A 62 4.25 -2.45 -3.77
C PRO A 62 5.48 -3.36 -3.84
N GLY A 63 6.45 -3.03 -4.68
CA GLY A 63 7.67 -3.81 -4.83
C GLY A 63 8.40 -3.63 -6.16
N TYR A 64 9.36 -4.52 -6.41
CA TYR A 64 10.04 -4.61 -7.70
C TYR A 64 9.26 -5.51 -8.65
N TYR A 65 9.17 -5.08 -9.90
CA TYR A 65 8.49 -5.81 -10.96
C TYR A 65 9.41 -5.98 -12.16
N ILE A 66 9.29 -7.13 -12.82
CA ILE A 66 9.87 -7.40 -14.12
C ILE A 66 8.70 -7.37 -15.10
N ILE A 67 8.73 -6.45 -16.04
CA ILE A 67 7.65 -6.26 -17.04
C ILE A 67 8.25 -6.14 -18.43
N PRO A 68 7.51 -6.44 -19.51
CA PRO A 68 7.98 -6.19 -20.87
C PRO A 68 8.32 -4.71 -21.09
N ALA A 69 9.35 -4.41 -21.88
CA ALA A 69 9.80 -3.02 -22.18
C ALA A 69 8.74 -2.14 -22.86
N ARG A 70 7.68 -2.76 -23.40
CA ARG A 70 6.53 -2.08 -24.03
C ARG A 70 5.47 -1.62 -23.02
N SER A 71 5.62 -1.95 -21.74
CA SER A 71 4.62 -1.70 -20.70
C SER A 71 4.53 -0.23 -20.30
N SER A 72 3.34 0.17 -19.92
CA SER A 72 3.03 1.49 -19.38
C SER A 72 2.92 1.48 -17.85
N ALA A 73 2.86 2.66 -17.24
CA ALA A 73 2.62 2.80 -15.81
C ALA A 73 1.29 2.14 -15.37
N ASN A 74 0.26 2.21 -16.22
CA ASN A 74 -1.06 1.63 -15.96
C ASN A 74 -0.99 0.10 -15.86
N ASP A 75 -0.25 -0.52 -16.76
CA ASP A 75 -0.10 -1.98 -16.78
C ASP A 75 0.63 -2.46 -15.52
N LEU A 76 1.65 -1.71 -15.08
CA LEU A 76 2.37 -1.98 -13.84
C LEU A 76 1.48 -1.83 -12.59
N ILE A 77 0.70 -0.75 -12.50
CA ILE A 77 -0.22 -0.52 -11.38
C ILE A 77 -1.31 -1.62 -11.36
N SER A 78 -1.80 -2.03 -12.52
CA SER A 78 -2.76 -3.13 -12.65
C SER A 78 -2.15 -4.46 -12.21
N LEU A 79 -0.91 -4.75 -12.62
CA LEU A 79 -0.17 -5.94 -12.19
C LEU A 79 0.06 -5.96 -10.67
N ALA A 80 0.26 -4.80 -10.06
CA ALA A 80 0.37 -4.65 -8.62
C ALA A 80 -0.97 -4.78 -7.87
N GLY A 81 -2.06 -5.13 -8.56
CA GLY A 81 -3.39 -5.33 -7.99
C GLY A 81 -4.23 -4.06 -7.88
N GLY A 82 -3.82 -2.99 -8.56
CA GLY A 82 -4.50 -1.69 -8.59
C GLY A 82 -4.10 -0.74 -7.45
N PRO A 83 -4.55 0.52 -7.54
CA PRO A 83 -4.38 1.49 -6.46
C PRO A 83 -5.21 1.11 -5.23
N THR A 84 -4.76 1.50 -4.05
CA THR A 84 -5.56 1.37 -2.81
C THR A 84 -6.63 2.47 -2.73
N GLN A 85 -7.58 2.34 -1.81
CA GLN A 85 -8.62 3.36 -1.59
C GLN A 85 -8.04 4.75 -1.24
N ASP A 86 -6.97 4.78 -0.45
CA ASP A 86 -6.32 6.04 -0.04
C ASP A 86 -5.29 6.55 -1.07
N ALA A 87 -5.30 6.06 -2.31
CA ALA A 87 -4.31 6.43 -3.33
C ALA A 87 -4.66 7.74 -4.03
N LEU A 88 -3.72 8.69 -4.06
CA LEU A 88 -3.88 9.94 -4.76
C LEU A 88 -3.49 9.79 -6.24
N MET A 89 -4.47 9.44 -7.07
CA MET A 89 -4.31 9.15 -8.50
C MET A 89 -4.05 10.40 -9.37
N GLU A 90 -4.17 11.60 -8.80
CA GLU A 90 -3.94 12.89 -9.47
C GLU A 90 -2.45 13.24 -9.64
N ASP A 91 -1.58 12.69 -8.78
CA ASP A 91 -0.16 13.05 -8.73
C ASP A 91 0.75 11.80 -8.72
N ILE A 92 0.53 10.90 -9.68
CA ILE A 92 1.42 9.75 -9.85
C ILE A 92 2.76 10.26 -10.35
N ARG A 93 3.85 9.87 -9.69
CA ARG A 93 5.20 10.34 -10.01
C ARG A 93 6.04 9.22 -10.59
N ILE A 94 6.67 9.46 -11.71
CA ILE A 94 7.62 8.55 -12.34
C ILE A 94 8.99 9.21 -12.28
N LEU A 95 9.88 8.63 -11.49
CA LEU A 95 11.28 9.02 -11.42
C LEU A 95 12.06 8.19 -12.43
N ARG A 96 12.72 8.90 -13.33
CA ARG A 96 13.59 8.32 -14.35
C ARG A 96 15.01 8.78 -14.14
N THR A 97 15.93 7.83 -14.05
CA THR A 97 17.36 8.11 -14.07
C THR A 97 17.83 8.10 -15.52
N ASN A 98 18.27 9.26 -16.01
CA ASN A 98 18.82 9.39 -17.35
C ASN A 98 20.27 8.86 -17.39
N LEU A 99 20.78 8.63 -18.59
CA LEU A 99 22.16 8.16 -18.82
C LEU A 99 23.21 9.09 -18.19
N ASP A 100 22.92 10.40 -18.13
CA ASP A 100 23.78 11.42 -17.54
C ASP A 100 23.72 11.46 -15.99
N SER A 101 23.13 10.43 -15.36
CA SER A 101 22.89 10.35 -13.91
C SER A 101 21.95 11.44 -13.34
N SER A 102 21.28 12.21 -14.22
CA SER A 102 20.25 13.17 -13.81
C SER A 102 18.92 12.45 -13.57
N ASN A 103 18.19 12.87 -12.53
CA ASN A 103 16.86 12.35 -12.24
C ASN A 103 15.79 13.30 -12.77
N THR A 104 14.92 12.80 -13.64
CA THR A 104 13.73 13.51 -14.10
C THR A 104 12.48 12.95 -13.44
N ILE A 105 11.56 13.84 -13.04
CA ILE A 105 10.29 13.46 -12.43
C ILE A 105 9.17 13.82 -13.42
N TYR A 106 8.45 12.81 -13.88
CA TYR A 106 7.23 12.99 -14.65
C TYR A 106 6.03 12.86 -13.71
N ARG A 107 5.10 13.80 -13.78
CA ARG A 107 3.84 13.75 -13.05
C ARG A 107 2.73 13.35 -14.00
N TYR A 108 1.87 12.46 -13.54
CA TYR A 108 0.77 11.94 -14.32
C TYR A 108 -0.52 12.00 -13.50
N ASN A 109 -1.52 12.67 -14.05
CA ASN A 109 -2.86 12.71 -13.50
C ASN A 109 -3.70 11.61 -14.15
N TYR A 110 -4.14 10.67 -13.33
CA TYR A 110 -4.95 9.54 -13.75
C TYR A 110 -6.45 9.79 -13.51
N ASN A 111 -6.83 10.80 -12.71
CA ASN A 111 -8.24 11.08 -12.39
C ASN A 111 -9.05 11.43 -13.64
N ASP A 112 -8.45 12.15 -14.57
CA ASP A 112 -9.08 12.50 -15.85
C ASP A 112 -9.49 11.25 -16.65
N LEU A 113 -8.86 10.10 -16.40
CA LEU A 113 -9.16 8.82 -17.07
C LEU A 113 -10.23 8.00 -16.36
N LEU A 114 -10.35 8.15 -15.04
CA LEU A 114 -11.29 7.37 -14.23
C LEU A 114 -12.64 8.08 -14.11
N TRP A 115 -12.63 9.42 -14.12
CA TRP A 115 -13.78 10.26 -13.79
C TRP A 115 -14.07 11.34 -14.83
N GLY A 116 -13.23 11.51 -15.85
CA GLY A 116 -13.47 12.48 -16.92
C GLY A 116 -14.57 12.02 -17.86
N ASP A 117 -15.57 12.88 -18.08
CA ASP A 117 -16.66 12.63 -19.02
C ASP A 117 -16.25 12.85 -20.49
N GLU A 118 -15.23 13.67 -20.74
CA GLU A 118 -14.73 14.01 -22.06
C GLU A 118 -13.20 13.97 -22.13
N PHE A 119 -12.65 13.24 -23.11
CA PHE A 119 -11.22 13.23 -23.40
C PHE A 119 -10.88 14.38 -24.36
N ASN A 120 -10.49 15.54 -23.81
CA ASN A 120 -10.05 16.67 -24.62
C ASN A 120 -8.69 16.43 -25.31
N GLU A 121 -7.90 15.49 -24.80
CA GLU A 121 -6.59 15.11 -25.33
C GLU A 121 -6.51 13.58 -25.50
N PRO A 122 -5.81 13.08 -26.54
CA PRO A 122 -5.58 11.65 -26.69
C PRO A 122 -4.81 11.11 -25.48
N ILE A 123 -5.40 10.12 -24.82
CA ILE A 123 -4.84 9.49 -23.61
C ILE A 123 -3.46 8.92 -23.94
N LYS A 124 -2.41 9.56 -23.43
CA LYS A 124 -1.03 9.08 -23.58
C LYS A 124 -0.58 8.40 -22.29
N PHE A 125 -0.57 7.07 -22.31
CA PHE A 125 -0.02 6.29 -21.21
C PHE A 125 1.51 6.42 -21.19
N PRO A 126 2.11 6.84 -20.06
CA PRO A 126 3.56 6.96 -19.97
C PRO A 126 4.20 5.58 -20.04
N ARG A 127 5.08 5.39 -21.02
CA ARG A 127 5.90 4.17 -21.14
C ARG A 127 7.00 4.17 -20.09
N LEU A 128 7.23 2.99 -19.52
CA LEU A 128 8.26 2.76 -18.54
C LEU A 128 9.54 2.27 -19.21
N TYR A 129 10.69 2.67 -18.67
CA TYR A 129 12.00 2.14 -19.05
C TYR A 129 12.67 1.48 -17.85
N ALA A 130 13.73 0.72 -18.13
CA ALA A 130 14.51 0.05 -17.10
C ALA A 130 15.04 1.05 -16.06
N GLY A 131 14.85 0.72 -14.79
CA GLY A 131 15.27 1.57 -13.68
C GLY A 131 14.28 2.66 -13.28
N ASP A 132 13.16 2.82 -14.01
CA ASP A 132 12.11 3.75 -13.58
C ASP A 132 11.52 3.34 -12.22
N MET A 133 11.29 4.33 -11.36
CA MET A 133 10.59 4.20 -10.09
C MET A 133 9.26 4.95 -10.17
N ILE A 134 8.17 4.25 -9.94
CA ILE A 134 6.83 4.80 -9.91
C ILE A 134 6.43 4.95 -8.44
N ILE A 135 5.97 6.13 -8.07
CA ILE A 135 5.46 6.45 -6.74
C ILE A 135 4.01 6.88 -6.87
N VAL A 136 3.13 6.13 -6.20
CA VAL A 136 1.73 6.46 -6.04
C VAL A 136 1.55 7.09 -4.65
N PRO A 137 1.42 8.42 -4.54
CA PRO A 137 1.22 9.06 -3.24
C PRO A 137 -0.13 8.66 -2.64
N GLY A 138 -0.26 8.85 -1.34
CA GLY A 138 -1.54 8.71 -0.66
C GLY A 138 -2.24 10.04 -0.53
N GLU A 139 -3.55 9.99 -0.31
CA GLU A 139 -4.31 11.18 0.03
C GLU A 139 -3.73 11.82 1.31
N PRO A 140 -3.62 13.16 1.36
CA PRO A 140 -3.18 13.84 2.55
C PRO A 140 -4.16 13.53 3.69
N ARG A 141 -3.71 12.74 4.67
CA ARG A 141 -4.46 12.51 5.90
C ARG A 141 -4.51 13.81 6.68
N TYR A 142 -5.57 14.58 6.48
CA TYR A 142 -5.90 15.68 7.39
C TYR A 142 -6.22 15.04 8.76
N PHE A 143 -5.30 15.16 9.71
CA PHE A 143 -5.42 14.65 11.09
C PHE A 143 -6.47 15.42 11.92
N VAL A 144 -7.62 15.76 11.32
CA VAL A 144 -8.66 16.58 11.95
C VAL A 144 -9.17 15.99 13.27
N ARG A 145 -9.13 14.66 13.44
CA ARG A 145 -9.59 14.01 14.67
C ARG A 145 -8.70 14.30 15.88
N GLN A 146 -7.39 14.49 15.71
CA GLN A 146 -6.50 14.83 16.82
C GLN A 146 -6.73 16.28 17.27
N ASP A 147 -6.88 17.19 16.31
CA ASP A 147 -7.09 18.62 16.58
C ASP A 147 -8.47 18.90 17.20
N ILE A 148 -9.52 18.21 16.74
CA ILE A 148 -10.87 18.40 17.29
C ILE A 148 -10.88 18.15 18.80
N SER A 149 -10.24 17.08 19.29
CA SER A 149 -10.20 16.78 20.73
C SER A 149 -9.45 17.85 21.54
N PHE A 150 -8.38 18.41 20.95
CA PHE A 150 -7.61 19.50 21.55
C PHE A 150 -8.47 20.77 21.70
N TYR A 151 -9.07 21.25 20.61
CA TYR A 151 -9.93 22.44 20.66
C TYR A 151 -11.20 22.22 21.50
N LEU A 152 -11.79 21.01 21.47
CA LEU A 152 -12.96 20.67 22.29
C LEU A 152 -12.62 20.67 23.79
N SER A 153 -11.43 20.22 24.18
CA SER A 153 -11.01 20.23 25.59
C SER A 153 -10.78 21.65 26.12
N ILE A 154 -10.17 22.54 25.33
CA ILE A 154 -9.99 23.95 25.67
C ILE A 154 -11.35 24.63 25.83
N THR A 155 -12.24 24.47 24.85
CA THR A 155 -13.58 25.08 24.89
C THR A 155 -14.42 24.55 26.06
N THR A 156 -14.35 23.25 26.36
CA THR A 156 -15.06 22.64 27.50
C THR A 156 -14.51 23.14 28.84
N ALA A 157 -13.18 23.27 28.98
CA ALA A 157 -12.55 23.81 30.18
C ALA A 157 -12.96 25.27 30.43
N LEU A 158 -12.99 26.10 29.38
CA LEU A 158 -13.45 27.49 29.43
C LEU A 158 -14.95 27.57 29.78
N ALA A 159 -15.78 26.73 29.17
CA ALA A 159 -17.21 26.67 29.49
C ALA A 159 -17.44 26.25 30.95
N SER A 160 -16.71 25.25 31.45
CA SER A 160 -16.80 24.78 32.83
C SER A 160 -16.35 25.84 33.84
N THR A 161 -15.27 26.57 33.54
CA THR A 161 -14.79 27.66 34.41
C THR A 161 -15.78 28.83 34.41
N ALA A 162 -16.32 29.20 33.25
CA ALA A 162 -17.36 30.21 33.16
C ALA A 162 -18.63 29.82 33.93
N ALA A 163 -19.10 28.57 33.78
CA ALA A 163 -20.25 28.04 34.52
C ALA A 163 -20.02 28.05 36.03
N LEU A 164 -18.82 27.69 36.49
CA LEU A 164 -18.44 27.72 37.89
C LEU A 164 -18.46 29.14 38.45
N ILE A 165 -17.90 30.12 37.73
CA ILE A 165 -17.94 31.53 38.12
C ILE A 165 -19.39 32.02 38.22
N LEU A 166 -20.23 31.70 37.23
CA LEU A 166 -21.64 32.10 37.23
C LEU A 166 -22.41 31.52 38.42
N SER A 167 -22.10 30.28 38.82
CA SER A 167 -22.72 29.58 39.94
C SER A 167 -22.31 30.12 41.31
N ILE A 168 -21.19 30.82 41.42
CA ILE A 168 -20.74 31.45 42.68
C ILE A 168 -21.31 32.85 42.83
N ILE A 169 -21.49 33.57 41.71
CA ILE A 169 -22.00 34.95 41.70
C ILE A 169 -23.53 34.99 41.88
N LYS A 170 -24.24 33.95 41.45
CA LYS A 170 -25.70 33.85 41.51
C LYS A 170 -26.14 32.95 42.66
#